data_AF-A0A2S2CR18-F1
#
_entry.id   AF-A0A2S2CR18-F1
#
_cell.length_a   1.000
_cell.length_b   1.000
_cell.length_c   1.000
_cell.angle_alpha   90.00
_cell.angle_beta   90.00
_cell.angle_gamma   90.00
#
_symmetry.space_group_name_H-M   'P 1'
#
loop_
_entity.id
_entity.type
_entity.pdbx_description
1 polymer ?
#
loop_
_entity_poly.entity_id
_entity_poly.type
_entity_poly.pdbx_seq_one_letter_code
_entity_poly.pdbx_strand_id
1 'polypeptide(L)'
;MIADLIQSDHRAGRELFAAVGNAPQQAWAEREGEMRALAGRWQAHTAMLEQAVLRRLPADERVTSVAEGSRRVAAMADDLARRAPQRDADHRWLADFETLRALFDTSADGRRRFSSP
;
A
#
# COMPACT_ATOMS: atom_id res chain seq x y z
N MET A 1 -13.68 8.18 -14.92
CA MET A 1 -14.02 9.09 -13.80
C MET A 1 -12.98 8.93 -12.69
N ILE A 2 -12.88 9.85 -11.73
CA ILE A 2 -11.89 9.74 -10.63
C ILE A 2 -12.10 8.48 -9.77
N ALA A 3 -13.35 8.06 -9.59
CA ALA A 3 -13.68 6.81 -8.90
C ALA A 3 -13.11 5.57 -9.62
N ASP A 4 -13.14 5.55 -10.96
CA ASP A 4 -12.59 4.44 -11.75
C ASP A 4 -11.06 4.37 -11.64
N LEU A 5 -10.40 5.54 -11.56
CA LEU A 5 -8.95 5.62 -11.34
C LEU A 5 -8.58 5.07 -9.96
N ILE A 6 -9.31 5.46 -8.91
CA ILE A 6 -9.12 4.92 -7.55
C ILE A 6 -9.26 3.38 -7.55
N GLN A 7 -10.33 2.85 -8.16
CA GLN A 7 -10.54 1.40 -8.23
C GLN A 7 -9.45 0.69 -9.04
N SER A 8 -8.97 1.32 -10.11
CA SER A 8 -7.87 0.82 -10.92
C SER A 8 -6.58 0.75 -10.11
N ASP A 9 -6.26 1.78 -9.33
CA ASP A 9 -5.09 1.78 -8.45
C ASP A 9 -5.18 0.69 -7.38
N HIS A 10 -6.37 0.49 -6.78
CA HIS A 10 -6.59 -0.57 -5.80
C HIS A 10 -6.42 -1.96 -6.41
N ARG A 11 -6.93 -2.19 -7.63
CA ARG A 11 -6.74 -3.46 -8.34
C ARG A 11 -5.26 -3.72 -8.60
N ALA A 12 -4.57 -2.73 -9.15
CA ALA A 12 -3.18 -2.90 -9.49
C ALA A 12 -2.29 -3.05 -8.25
N GLY A 13 -2.61 -2.37 -7.13
CA GLY A 13 -1.97 -2.61 -5.85
C GLY A 13 -2.10 -4.07 -5.39
N ARG A 14 -3.29 -4.67 -5.51
CA ARG A 14 -3.49 -6.10 -5.20
C ARG A 14 -2.65 -7.02 -6.08
N GLU A 15 -2.52 -6.71 -7.37
CA GLU A 15 -1.68 -7.47 -8.30
C GLU A 15 -0.21 -7.42 -7.88
N LEU A 16 0.29 -6.26 -7.44
CA LEU A 16 1.65 -6.11 -6.91
C LEU A 16 1.87 -6.94 -5.63
N PHE A 17 0.92 -6.93 -4.69
CA PHE A 17 0.99 -7.80 -3.50
C PHE A 17 0.97 -9.28 -3.86
N ALA A 18 0.16 -9.68 -4.84
CA ALA A 18 0.11 -11.06 -5.31
C ALA A 18 1.44 -11.47 -5.95
N ALA A 19 2.06 -10.60 -6.75
CA ALA A 19 3.36 -10.84 -7.36
C ALA A 19 4.45 -11.04 -6.28
N VAL A 20 4.51 -10.14 -5.29
CA VAL A 20 5.53 -10.21 -4.22
C VAL A 20 5.30 -11.38 -3.25
N GLY A 21 4.05 -11.70 -2.94
CA GLY A 21 3.70 -12.80 -2.03
C GLY A 21 3.85 -14.19 -2.65
N ASN A 22 3.61 -14.34 -3.96
CA ASN A 22 3.69 -15.62 -4.66
C ASN A 22 5.04 -15.87 -5.35
N ALA A 23 5.92 -14.88 -5.40
CA ALA A 23 7.24 -15.05 -5.99
C ALA A 23 7.99 -16.20 -5.27
N PRO A 24 8.71 -17.07 -6.01
CA PRO A 24 9.63 -18.03 -5.40
C PRO A 24 10.76 -17.28 -4.70
N GLN A 25 11.46 -17.93 -3.76
CA GLN A 25 12.58 -17.29 -3.06
C GLN A 25 13.61 -16.75 -4.07
N GLN A 26 13.93 -17.42 -5.17
CA GLN A 26 14.99 -16.96 -6.09
C GLN A 26 14.66 -15.69 -6.91
N ALA A 27 13.43 -15.15 -6.86
CA ALA A 27 12.99 -13.98 -7.65
C ALA A 27 13.09 -12.64 -6.88
N TRP A 28 14.10 -12.47 -6.02
CA TRP A 28 14.17 -11.33 -5.09
C TRP A 28 14.35 -9.95 -5.76
N ALA A 29 15.08 -9.86 -6.87
CA ALA A 29 15.24 -8.61 -7.61
C ALA A 29 13.91 -8.11 -8.19
N GLU A 30 13.03 -9.03 -8.57
CA GLU A 30 11.68 -8.70 -9.04
C GLU A 30 10.86 -8.08 -7.90
N ARG A 31 11.02 -8.54 -6.65
CA ARG A 31 10.28 -7.98 -5.49
C ARG A 31 10.70 -6.56 -5.10
N GLU A 32 11.96 -6.18 -5.26
CA GLU A 32 12.37 -4.77 -5.09
C GLU A 32 11.63 -3.89 -6.11
N GLY A 33 11.63 -4.31 -7.38
CA GLY A 33 10.92 -3.62 -8.45
C GLY A 33 9.44 -3.45 -8.15
N GLU A 34 8.76 -4.52 -7.72
CA GLU A 34 7.34 -4.48 -7.38
C GLU A 34 7.04 -3.62 -6.15
N MET A 35 7.86 -3.66 -5.10
CA MET A 35 7.69 -2.79 -3.91
C MET A 35 7.95 -1.32 -4.25
N ARG A 36 8.94 -1.03 -5.09
CA ARG A 36 9.19 0.33 -5.59
C ARG A 36 8.05 0.82 -6.48
N ALA A 37 7.49 -0.05 -7.31
CA ALA A 37 6.32 0.25 -8.13
C ALA A 37 5.09 0.53 -7.26
N LEU A 38 4.87 -0.27 -6.21
CA LEU A 38 3.80 -0.02 -5.22
C LEU A 38 3.98 1.33 -4.53
N ALA A 39 5.19 1.63 -4.06
CA ALA A 39 5.50 2.90 -3.40
C ALA A 39 5.19 4.10 -4.30
N GLY A 40 5.71 4.10 -5.54
CA GLY A 40 5.49 5.18 -6.49
C GLY A 40 4.01 5.35 -6.86
N ARG A 41 3.30 4.24 -7.12
CA ARG A 41 1.86 4.28 -7.40
C ARG A 41 1.08 4.83 -6.21
N TRP A 42 1.39 4.39 -5.00
CA TRP A 42 0.62 4.81 -3.82
C TRP A 42 0.93 6.25 -3.40
N GLN A 43 2.13 6.76 -3.67
CA GLN A 43 2.43 8.19 -3.57
C GLN A 43 1.58 9.01 -4.54
N ALA A 44 1.51 8.62 -5.81
CA ALA A 44 0.68 9.28 -6.82
C ALA A 44 -0.82 9.21 -6.46
N HIS A 45 -1.28 8.05 -6.01
CA HIS A 45 -2.63 7.85 -5.52
C HIS A 45 -2.96 8.78 -4.34
N THR A 46 -2.08 8.85 -3.36
CA THR A 46 -2.24 9.72 -2.18
C THR A 46 -2.33 11.20 -2.61
N ALA A 47 -1.43 11.65 -3.48
CA ALA A 47 -1.44 13.02 -3.98
C ALA A 47 -2.74 13.34 -4.74
N MET A 48 -3.24 12.40 -5.56
CA MET A 48 -4.51 12.52 -6.26
C MET A 48 -5.69 12.58 -5.29
N LEU A 49 -5.74 11.73 -4.26
CA LEU A 49 -6.75 11.80 -3.21
C LEU A 49 -6.75 13.18 -2.53
N GLU A 50 -5.59 13.64 -2.07
CA GLU A 50 -5.46 14.93 -1.37
C GLU A 50 -5.87 16.13 -2.23
N GLN A 51 -5.49 16.14 -3.51
CA GLN A 51 -5.74 17.29 -4.38
C GLN A 51 -7.14 17.28 -5.00
N ALA A 52 -7.65 16.10 -5.36
CA ALA A 52 -8.87 15.98 -6.15
C ALA A 52 -10.08 15.48 -5.36
N VAL A 53 -9.89 14.69 -4.30
CA VAL A 53 -10.99 14.08 -3.54
C VAL A 53 -11.17 14.73 -2.18
N LEU A 54 -10.18 14.62 -1.30
CA LEU A 54 -10.30 14.94 0.13
C LEU A 54 -10.61 16.42 0.38
N ARG A 55 -10.07 17.33 -0.45
CA ARG A 55 -10.39 18.77 -0.40
C ARG A 55 -11.87 19.10 -0.66
N ARG A 56 -12.64 18.18 -1.24
CA ARG A 56 -14.07 18.36 -1.54
C ARG A 56 -14.98 17.69 -0.51
N LEU A 57 -14.41 17.00 0.46
CA LEU A 57 -15.13 16.34 1.55
C LEU A 57 -15.07 17.20 2.81
N PRO A 58 -16.06 17.10 3.72
CA PRO A 58 -15.97 17.73 5.03
C PRO A 58 -14.74 17.19 5.77
N ALA A 59 -13.99 18.08 6.41
CA ALA A 59 -12.85 17.69 7.23
C ALA A 59 -13.35 16.95 8.47
N ASP A 60 -13.25 15.63 8.46
CA ASP A 60 -13.55 14.77 9.60
C ASP A 60 -12.40 13.78 9.86
N GLU A 61 -12.54 13.05 10.97
CA GLU A 61 -11.56 12.05 11.40
C GLU A 61 -11.37 10.93 10.37
N ARG A 62 -12.41 10.57 9.61
CA ARG A 62 -12.35 9.51 8.60
C ARG A 62 -11.55 9.97 7.38
N VAL A 63 -11.80 11.19 6.90
CA VAL A 63 -11.07 11.80 5.78
C VAL A 63 -9.58 11.94 6.12
N THR A 64 -9.28 12.38 7.34
CA THR A 64 -7.89 12.45 7.84
C THR A 64 -7.24 11.07 7.90
N SER A 65 -7.96 10.07 8.45
CA SER A 65 -7.47 8.69 8.56
C SER A 65 -7.18 8.05 7.20
N VAL A 66 -7.98 8.33 6.17
CA VAL A 66 -7.72 7.84 4.79
C VAL A 66 -6.41 8.42 4.22
N ALA A 67 -6.17 9.71 4.41
CA ALA A 67 -4.94 10.35 3.96
C ALA A 67 -3.70 9.78 4.68
N GLU A 68 -3.78 9.63 6.00
CA GLU A 68 -2.71 9.07 6.81
C GLU A 68 -2.42 7.61 6.48
N GLY A 69 -3.47 6.81 6.32
CA GLY A 69 -3.35 5.40 5.89
C GLY A 69 -2.65 5.29 4.54
N SER A 70 -3.04 6.13 3.57
CA SER A 70 -2.43 6.14 2.25
C SER A 70 -0.95 6.55 2.30
N ARG A 71 -0.60 7.61 3.05
CA ARG A 71 0.80 8.00 3.26
C ARG A 71 1.62 6.88 3.91
N ARG A 72 1.04 6.18 4.88
CA ARG A 72 1.72 5.09 5.59
C ARG A 72 1.98 3.88 4.69
N VAL A 73 1.03 3.51 3.82
CA VAL A 73 1.25 2.45 2.80
C VAL A 73 2.42 2.82 1.89
N ALA A 74 2.42 4.05 1.36
CA ALA A 74 3.49 4.54 0.49
C ALA A 74 4.87 4.49 1.17
N ALA A 75 4.95 4.97 2.42
CA ALA A 75 6.20 5.00 3.19
C ALA A 75 6.71 3.59 3.52
N MET A 76 5.83 2.67 3.93
CA MET A 76 6.20 1.29 4.24
C MET A 76 6.64 0.52 2.99
N ALA A 77 5.97 0.72 1.85
CA ALA A 77 6.36 0.10 0.59
C ALA A 77 7.76 0.58 0.13
N ASP A 78 8.03 1.87 0.24
CA ASP A 78 9.34 2.46 -0.08
C ASP A 78 10.45 1.92 0.84
N ASP A 79 10.16 1.80 2.13
CA ASP A 79 11.08 1.22 3.09
C ASP A 79 11.39 -0.26 2.83
N LEU A 80 10.36 -1.06 2.54
CA LEU A 80 10.53 -2.46 2.18
C LEU A 80 11.29 -2.63 0.86
N ALA A 81 11.07 -1.75 -0.12
CA ALA A 81 11.85 -1.73 -1.36
C ALA A 81 13.34 -1.50 -1.07
N ARG A 82 13.69 -0.51 -0.23
CA ARG A 82 15.09 -0.26 0.15
C ARG A 82 15.75 -1.42 0.88
N ARG A 83 14.98 -2.14 1.72
CA ARG A 83 15.49 -3.27 2.52
C ARG A 83 15.45 -4.61 1.78
N ALA A 84 14.75 -4.71 0.66
CA ALA A 84 14.61 -5.95 -0.12
C ALA A 84 15.96 -6.63 -0.46
N PRO A 85 17.04 -5.89 -0.84
CA PRO A 85 18.34 -6.50 -1.12
C PRO A 85 18.99 -7.19 0.09
N GLN A 86 18.60 -6.82 1.31
CA GLN A 86 19.18 -7.32 2.58
C GLN A 86 18.21 -8.22 3.35
N ARG A 87 17.10 -8.63 2.74
CA ARG A 87 15.98 -9.31 3.42
C ARG A 87 16.38 -10.60 4.14
N ASP A 88 17.30 -11.40 3.61
CA ASP A 88 17.72 -12.64 4.28
C ASP A 88 18.44 -12.36 5.61
N ALA A 89 19.09 -11.21 5.74
CA ALA A 89 19.66 -10.70 6.98
C ALA A 89 18.64 -9.89 7.81
N ASP A 90 17.60 -9.32 7.17
CA ASP A 90 16.52 -8.61 7.83
C ASP A 90 15.32 -9.52 8.13
N HIS A 91 15.39 -10.17 9.30
CA HIS A 91 14.35 -11.05 9.80
C HIS A 91 12.96 -10.38 9.94
N ARG A 92 12.87 -9.05 9.91
CA ARG A 92 11.61 -8.31 10.05
C ARG A 92 10.92 -8.04 8.73
N TRP A 93 11.61 -8.15 7.61
CA TRP A 93 11.09 -7.75 6.30
C TRP A 93 9.74 -8.41 5.98
N LEU A 94 9.61 -9.72 6.24
CA LEU A 94 8.36 -10.45 5.98
C LEU A 94 7.21 -9.99 6.88
N ALA A 95 7.49 -9.75 8.17
CA ALA A 95 6.48 -9.25 9.10
C ALA A 95 6.00 -7.84 8.74
N ASP A 96 6.94 -6.99 8.32
CA ASP A 96 6.63 -5.64 7.85
C ASP A 96 5.85 -5.66 6.53
N PHE A 97 6.15 -6.60 5.62
CA PHE A 97 5.39 -6.83 4.39
C PHE A 97 3.94 -7.25 4.66
N GLU A 98 3.72 -8.19 5.58
CA GLU A 98 2.36 -8.58 5.98
C GLU A 98 1.60 -7.44 6.66
N THR A 99 2.31 -6.61 7.44
CA THR A 99 1.74 -5.40 8.05
C THR A 99 1.32 -4.39 6.98
N LEU A 100 2.17 -4.16 5.97
CA LEU A 100 1.87 -3.32 4.82
C LEU A 100 0.64 -3.83 4.06
N ARG A 101 0.55 -5.15 3.83
CA ARG A 101 -0.59 -5.77 3.14
C ARG A 101 -1.90 -5.54 3.90
N ALA A 102 -1.92 -5.77 5.21
CA ALA A 102 -3.11 -5.54 6.04
C ALA A 102 -3.54 -4.06 6.05
N LEU A 103 -2.57 -3.14 6.09
CA LEU A 103 -2.82 -1.71 6.00
C LEU A 103 -3.41 -1.31 4.65
N PHE A 104 -2.84 -1.83 3.55
CA PHE A 104 -3.34 -1.62 2.21
C PHE A 104 -4.78 -2.11 2.07
N ASP A 105 -5.09 -3.33 2.50
CA ASP A 105 -6.45 -3.88 2.40
C ASP A 105 -7.46 -3.01 3.16
N THR A 106 -7.07 -2.49 4.33
CA THR A 106 -7.91 -1.56 5.11
C THR A 106 -8.14 -0.24 4.36
N SER A 107 -7.10 0.31 3.73
CA SER A 107 -7.17 1.55 2.94
C SER A 107 -7.94 1.38 1.64
N ALA A 108 -7.84 0.22 0.98
CA ALA A 108 -8.35 -0.02 -0.37
C ALA A 108 -9.80 -0.54 -0.38
N ASP A 109 -10.19 -1.35 0.62
CA ASP A 109 -11.51 -1.97 0.68
C ASP A 109 -12.44 -1.36 1.73
N GLY A 110 -11.93 -0.49 2.62
CA GLY A 110 -12.71 0.11 3.70
C GLY A 110 -13.34 -0.90 4.67
N ARG A 111 -13.00 -2.18 4.56
CA ARG A 111 -13.47 -3.22 5.48
C ARG A 111 -12.74 -3.03 6.81
N ARG A 112 -13.37 -2.29 7.71
CA ARG A 112 -13.18 -2.54 9.15
C ARG A 112 -13.39 -4.03 9.36
N ARG A 113 -12.34 -4.76 9.74
CA ARG A 113 -12.51 -5.95 10.56
C ARG A 113 -13.06 -5.48 11.90
N PHE A 114 -14.37 -5.28 11.97
CA PHE A 114 -15.08 -5.42 13.23
C PHE A 114 -15.11 -6.91 13.54
N SER A 115 -14.09 -7.36 14.26
CA SER A 115 -14.21 -8.55 15.08
C SER A 115 -14.20 -8.06 16.53
N SER A 116 -15.40 -7.93 17.11
CA SER A 116 -15.64 -7.84 18.56
C SER A 116 -15.02 -9.05 19.27
N PRO A 117 -14.64 -8.93 20.55
CA PRO A 117 -15.53 -8.64 21.68
C PRO A 117 -15.57 -7.16 22.08
#